data_AF-X1RBC0-F1
#
_entry.id   AF-X1RBC0-F1
#
_cell.length_a   1.000
_cell.length_b   1.000
_cell.length_c   1.000
_cell.angle_alpha   90.00
_cell.angle_beta   90.00
_cell.angle_gamma   90.00
#
_symmetry.space_group_name_H-M   'P 1'
#
loop_
_entity.id
_entity.type
_entity.pdbx_description
1 polymer ?
#
loop_
_entity_poly.entity_id
_entity_poly.type
_entity_poly.pdbx_seq_one_letter_code
_entity_poly.pdbx_strand_id
1 'polypeptide(L)'
;GNPGGKLNLVTVDRVAEAIANTDKEGTFWLTNPDPPTLGQLVEWVGEFLMVRMRIEPEFKPTPIEAQFAKMTSSFAPYLQGDDFPSDLESCSITREFIHETIKRSLLA
;
A
#
# COMPACT_ATOMS: atom_id res chain seq x y z
N GLY A 1 3.93 2.11 14.43
CA GLY A 1 3.55 2.30 13.02
C GLY A 1 2.50 3.38 12.89
N ASN A 2 2.38 3.99 11.70
CA ASN A 2 1.41 5.05 11.40
C ASN A 2 0.15 4.45 10.74
N PRO A 3 -1.01 4.35 11.41
CA PRO A 3 -2.24 3.84 10.80
C PRO A 3 -2.75 4.68 9.62
N GLY A 4 -2.45 5.99 9.63
CA GLY A 4 -2.81 6.91 8.55
C GLY A 4 -1.87 6.86 7.35
N GLY A 5 -0.81 6.05 7.41
CA GLY A 5 0.07 5.82 6.28
C GLY A 5 -0.71 5.23 5.11
N LYS A 6 -0.46 5.69 3.88
CA LYS A 6 -1.11 5.20 2.66
C LYS A 6 -0.20 4.20 1.94
N LEU A 7 -0.78 3.09 1.47
CA LEU A 7 -0.04 2.16 0.62
C LEU A 7 -0.48 2.38 -0.83
N ASN A 8 0.49 2.69 -1.70
CA ASN A 8 0.25 2.85 -3.13
C ASN A 8 -0.09 1.50 -3.80
N LEU A 9 -1.33 1.05 -3.63
CA LEU A 9 -1.87 -0.16 -4.24
C LEU A 9 -2.56 0.19 -5.55
N VAL A 10 -2.02 -0.30 -6.66
CA VAL A 10 -2.59 -0.10 -7.99
C VAL A 10 -2.91 -1.45 -8.61
N THR A 11 -4.10 -1.59 -9.19
CA THR A 11 -4.50 -2.83 -9.85
C THR A 11 -3.85 -2.94 -11.23
N VAL A 12 -3.49 -4.16 -11.63
CA VAL A 12 -2.73 -4.41 -12.87
C VAL A 12 -3.52 -3.97 -14.10
N ASP A 13 -4.83 -4.15 -14.11
CA ASP A 13 -5.73 -3.70 -15.17
C ASP A 13 -5.66 -2.18 -15.36
N ARG A 14 -5.61 -1.40 -14.28
CA ARG A 14 -5.50 0.07 -14.35
C ARG A 14 -4.15 0.52 -14.87
N VAL A 15 -3.07 -0.14 -14.46
CA VAL A 15 -1.73 0.13 -15.00
C VAL A 15 -1.70 -0.21 -16.50
N ALA A 16 -2.24 -1.35 -16.90
CA ALA A 16 -2.26 -1.80 -18.29
C ALA A 16 -3.11 -0.87 -19.18
N GLU A 17 -4.28 -0.46 -18.71
CA GLU A 17 -5.16 0.51 -19.37
C GLU A 17 -4.44 1.85 -19.57
N ALA A 18 -3.79 2.38 -18.52
CA ALA A 18 -3.04 3.63 -18.61
C ALA A 18 -1.90 3.54 -19.64
N ILE A 19 -1.13 2.44 -19.63
CA ILE A 19 -0.07 2.21 -20.61
C ILE A 19 -0.64 2.12 -22.03
N ALA A 20 -1.72 1.37 -22.23
CA ALA A 20 -2.34 1.17 -23.54
C ALA A 20 -2.92 2.48 -24.13
N ASN A 21 -3.42 3.36 -23.27
CA ASN A 21 -4.01 4.64 -23.65
C ASN A 21 -2.98 5.78 -23.71
N THR A 22 -1.71 5.53 -23.37
CA THR A 22 -0.65 6.55 -23.43
C THR A 22 -0.17 6.70 -24.87
N ASP A 23 -0.49 7.84 -25.48
CA ASP A 23 -0.19 8.16 -26.88
C ASP A 23 0.93 9.19 -27.06
N LYS A 24 1.46 9.72 -25.94
CA LYS A 24 2.50 10.76 -25.90
C LYS A 24 3.73 10.29 -25.12
N GLU A 25 4.90 10.74 -25.55
CA GLU A 25 6.15 10.51 -24.83
C GLU A 25 6.22 11.37 -23.55
N GLY A 26 6.79 10.82 -22.48
CA GLY A 26 6.96 11.52 -21.22
C GLY A 26 7.18 10.60 -20.02
N THR A 27 7.27 11.21 -18.84
CA THR A 27 7.30 10.52 -17.56
C THR A 27 5.91 10.60 -16.94
N PHE A 28 5.39 9.45 -16.47
CA PHE A 28 4.05 9.33 -15.89
C PHE A 28 4.13 8.68 -14.51
N TRP A 29 3.29 9.15 -13.59
CA TRP A 29 3.12 8.61 -12.24
C TRP A 29 1.88 7.72 -12.21
N LEU A 30 2.07 6.42 -12.48
CA LEU A 30 1.00 5.42 -12.40
C LEU A 30 0.79 4.94 -10.96
N THR A 31 0.47 5.87 -10.07
CA THR A 31 0.19 5.63 -8.65
C THR A 31 -1.32 5.71 -8.40
N ASN A 32 -1.80 5.23 -7.26
CA ASN A 32 -3.19 5.28 -6.89
C ASN A 32 -3.57 6.72 -6.47
N PRO A 33 -4.57 7.35 -7.10
CA PRO A 33 -5.03 8.70 -6.73
C PRO A 33 -5.78 8.74 -5.38
N ASP A 34 -6.33 7.60 -4.94
CA ASP A 34 -7.04 7.44 -3.66
C ASP A 34 -6.59 6.14 -2.96
N PRO A 35 -5.33 6.09 -2.49
CA PRO A 35 -4.77 4.88 -1.90
C PRO A 35 -5.40 4.57 -0.54
N PRO A 36 -5.61 3.28 -0.22
CA PRO A 36 -6.09 2.90 1.10
C PRO A 36 -5.03 3.18 2.16
N THR A 37 -5.49 3.51 3.36
CA THR A 37 -4.63 3.61 4.55
C THR A 37 -4.23 2.23 5.07
N LEU A 38 -3.09 2.15 5.75
CA LEU A 38 -2.65 0.96 6.46
C LEU A 38 -3.68 0.52 7.50
N GLY A 39 -4.37 1.48 8.14
CA GLY A 39 -5.49 1.21 9.03
C GLY A 39 -6.63 0.47 8.34
N GLN A 40 -7.09 0.95 7.18
CA GLN A 40 -8.13 0.28 6.39
C GLN A 40 -7.70 -1.13 5.94
N LEU A 41 -6.45 -1.28 5.47
CA LEU A 41 -5.93 -2.58 5.06
C LEU A 41 -5.89 -3.57 6.22
N VAL A 42 -5.42 -3.14 7.39
CA VAL A 42 -5.37 -3.97 8.60
C VAL A 42 -6.77 -4.36 9.08
N GLU A 43 -7.74 -3.45 8.99
CA GLU A 43 -9.14 -3.73 9.28
C GLU A 43 -9.69 -4.81 8.34
N TRP A 44 -9.57 -4.63 7.02
CA TRP A 44 -10.11 -5.58 6.04
C TRP A 44 -9.46 -6.96 6.11
N VAL A 45 -8.14 -7.02 6.33
CA VAL A 45 -7.42 -8.30 6.53
C VAL A 45 -7.86 -8.97 7.84
N GLY A 46 -7.98 -8.20 8.92
CA GLY A 46 -8.43 -8.70 10.22
C GLY A 46 -9.86 -9.26 10.18
N GLU A 47 -10.76 -8.57 9.48
CA GLU A 47 -12.12 -9.05 9.19
C GLU A 47 -12.11 -10.41 8.49
N PHE A 48 -11.28 -10.56 7.44
CA PHE A 48 -11.17 -11.81 6.68
C PHE A 48 -10.65 -12.98 7.52
N LEU A 49 -9.61 -12.73 8.32
CA LEU A 49 -8.96 -13.75 9.16
C LEU A 49 -9.70 -14.00 10.49
N MET A 50 -10.75 -13.23 10.78
CA MET A 50 -11.46 -13.24 12.07
C MET A 50 -10.54 -12.99 13.29
N VAL A 51 -9.53 -12.14 13.13
CA VAL A 51 -8.60 -11.76 14.20
C VAL A 51 -8.54 -10.26 14.37
N ARG A 52 -8.36 -9.79 15.60
CA ARG A 52 -8.18 -8.37 15.88
C ARG A 52 -6.72 -7.97 15.62
N MET A 53 -6.47 -7.40 14.46
CA MET A 53 -5.18 -6.82 14.13
C MET A 53 -5.09 -5.36 14.59
N ARG A 54 -3.89 -4.91 14.95
CA ARG A 54 -3.62 -3.52 15.35
C ARG A 54 -2.22 -3.10 14.94
N ILE A 55 -2.10 -1.86 14.48
CA ILE A 55 -0.80 -1.24 14.21
C ILE A 55 -0.34 -0.61 15.53
N GLU A 56 0.66 -1.22 16.16
CA GLU A 56 1.22 -0.70 17.39
C GLU A 56 2.17 0.49 17.12
N PRO A 57 2.01 1.62 17.82
CA PRO A 57 2.87 2.79 17.64
C PRO A 57 4.30 2.55 18.10
N GLU A 58 4.49 1.76 19.17
CA GLU A 58 5.77 1.56 19.83
C GLU A 58 6.41 0.21 19.52
N PHE A 59 7.01 0.09 18.33
CA PHE A 59 8.01 -0.96 18.13
C PHE A 59 9.26 -0.59 18.94
N LYS A 60 9.71 -1.47 19.84
CA LYS A 60 10.95 -1.29 20.61
C LYS A 60 12.07 -2.08 19.91
N PRO A 61 12.82 -1.45 18.98
CA PRO A 61 13.86 -2.16 18.26
C PRO A 61 14.98 -2.57 19.20
N THR A 62 15.53 -3.76 18.98
CA THR A 62 16.85 -4.15 19.48
C THR A 62 17.93 -3.20 18.91
N PRO A 63 19.15 -3.15 19.48
CA PRO A 63 20.21 -2.28 18.97
C PRO A 63 20.53 -2.47 17.48
N ILE A 64 20.47 -3.71 16.98
CA ILE A 64 20.69 -4.03 15.56
C ILE A 64 19.55 -3.47 14.71
N GLU A 65 18.30 -3.66 15.12
CA GLU A 65 17.12 -3.15 14.41
C GLU A 65 17.08 -1.61 14.42
N ALA A 66 17.55 -0.97 15.49
CA ALA A 66 17.66 0.49 15.57
C ALA A 66 18.72 1.02 14.58
N GLN A 67 19.84 0.31 14.46
CA GLN A 67 20.87 0.65 13.49
C GLN A 67 20.38 0.44 12.05
N PHE A 68 19.65 -0.64 11.79
CA PHE A 68 18.98 -0.88 10.51
C PHE A 68 17.96 0.21 10.18
N ALA A 69 17.09 0.59 11.13
CA ALA A 69 16.12 1.67 10.95
C ALA A 69 16.80 3.00 10.62
N LYS A 70 17.94 3.30 11.25
CA LYS A 70 18.74 4.49 10.94
C LYS A 70 19.30 4.44 9.51
N MET A 71 19.85 3.30 9.09
CA MET A 71 20.38 3.10 7.73
C MET A 71 19.29 3.15 6.65
N THR A 72 18.07 2.77 7.00
CA THR A 72 16.92 2.73 6.08
C THR A 72 16.00 3.95 6.20
N SER A 73 16.39 4.97 6.97
CA SER A 73 15.57 6.16 7.21
C SER A 73 15.19 6.93 5.93
N SER A 74 16.03 6.90 4.90
CA SER A 74 15.70 7.47 3.57
C SER A 74 14.54 6.75 2.88
N PHE A 75 14.26 5.50 3.25
CA PHE A 75 13.13 4.73 2.76
C PHE A 75 11.89 4.86 3.63
N ALA A 76 11.99 5.53 4.79
CA ALA A 76 10.88 5.68 5.72
C ALA A 76 9.61 6.29 5.09
N PRO A 77 9.67 7.28 4.16
CA PRO A 77 8.46 7.77 3.49
C PRO A 77 7.70 6.66 2.75
N TYR A 78 8.42 5.78 2.03
CA TYR A 78 7.82 4.63 1.32
C TYR A 78 7.23 3.58 2.27
N LEU A 79 7.77 3.47 3.49
CA LEU A 79 7.35 2.48 4.50
C LEU A 79 6.26 3.00 5.44
N GLN A 80 6.19 4.32 5.66
CA GLN A 80 5.20 4.98 6.52
C GLN A 80 4.00 5.49 5.74
N GLY A 81 4.03 5.32 4.41
CA GLY A 81 3.03 5.79 3.48
C GLY A 81 3.24 7.26 3.13
N ASP A 82 3.21 7.55 1.84
CA ASP A 82 3.45 8.87 1.28
C ASP A 82 2.32 9.23 0.31
N ASP A 83 2.11 10.52 0.10
CA ASP A 83 1.17 11.03 -0.90
C ASP A 83 1.91 11.21 -2.23
N PHE A 84 1.81 10.20 -3.09
CA PHE A 84 2.41 10.28 -4.43
C PHE A 84 1.49 11.05 -5.39
N PRO A 85 2.04 11.87 -6.31
CA PRO A 85 1.27 12.38 -7.43
C PRO A 85 0.78 11.20 -8.28
N SER A 86 -0.38 11.35 -8.92
CA SER A 86 -0.98 10.33 -9.78
C SER A 86 -1.48 10.92 -11.08
N ASP A 87 -1.15 10.26 -12.18
CA ASP A 87 -1.70 10.49 -13.51
C ASP A 87 -2.85 9.52 -13.84
N LEU A 88 -3.25 8.66 -12.90
CA LEU A 88 -4.42 7.79 -13.04
C LEU A 88 -5.69 8.56 -12.63
N GLU A 89 -6.76 8.44 -13.42
CA GLU A 89 -8.05 9.08 -13.10
C GLU A 89 -8.74 8.41 -11.90
N SER A 90 -8.64 7.08 -11.79
CA SER A 90 -9.24 6.33 -10.69
C SER A 90 -8.56 4.98 -10.48
N CYS A 91 -8.45 4.56 -9.21
CA CYS A 91 -7.98 3.22 -8.83
C CYS A 91 -8.49 2.85 -7.43
N SER A 92 -9.81 2.68 -7.28
CA SER A 92 -10.39 2.37 -5.97
C SER A 92 -10.05 0.95 -5.52
N ILE A 93 -9.36 0.83 -4.39
CA ILE A 93 -9.10 -0.45 -3.72
C ILE A 93 -10.21 -0.69 -2.71
N THR A 94 -10.97 -1.77 -2.90
CA THR A 94 -12.10 -2.11 -2.03
C THR A 94 -11.74 -3.21 -1.04
N ARG A 95 -12.57 -3.36 0.00
CA ARG A 95 -12.52 -4.50 0.93
C ARG A 95 -12.57 -5.83 0.17
N GLU A 96 -13.49 -5.96 -0.79
CA GLU A 96 -13.70 -7.19 -1.55
C GLU A 96 -12.45 -7.54 -2.39
N PHE A 97 -11.80 -6.53 -2.98
CA PHE A 97 -10.54 -6.73 -3.70
C PHE A 97 -9.46 -7.33 -2.79
N ILE A 98 -9.31 -6.81 -1.56
CA ILE A 98 -8.35 -7.32 -0.58
C ILE A 98 -8.70 -8.73 -0.13
N HIS A 99 -9.97 -9.01 0.17
CA HIS A 99 -10.42 -10.36 0.55
C HIS A 99 -10.14 -11.39 -0.55
N GLU A 100 -10.44 -11.06 -1.80
CA GLU A 100 -10.14 -11.93 -2.94
C GLU A 100 -8.63 -12.11 -3.16
N THR A 101 -7.84 -11.06 -2.93
CA THR A 101 -6.37 -11.14 -3.00
C THR A 101 -5.81 -12.10 -1.95
N ILE A 102 -6.33 -12.07 -0.72
CA ILE A 102 -5.92 -13.00 0.35
C ILE A 102 -6.30 -14.43 -0.04
N LYS A 103 -7.54 -14.68 -0.48
CA LYS A 103 -7.98 -16.02 -0.92
C LYS A 103 -7.06 -16.59 -2.00
N ARG A 104 -6.72 -15.78 -3.02
CA ARG A 104 -5.84 -16.21 -4.12
C ARG A 104 -4.42 -16.48 -3.65
N SER A 105 -3.89 -15.68 -2.73
CA SER A 105 -2.54 -15.86 -2.18
C SER A 105 -2.41 -17.12 -1.32
N LEU A 106 -3.49 -17.57 -0.68
CA LEU A 106 -3.51 -18.80 0.14
C LEU A 106 -3.67 -20.09 -0.69
N LEU A 107 -4.14 -19.96 -1.94
CA LEU A 107 -4.35 -21.08 -2.86
C LEU A 107 -3.18 -21.29 -3.84
N ALA A 108 -2.20 -20.37 -3.84
CA ALA A 108 -0.98 -20.42 -4.63
C ALA A 108 0.14 -21.12 -3.85
#